data_AF-A0A166IRM8-F1
#
_entry.id   AF-A0A166IRM8-F1
#
_cell.length_a   1.000
_cell.length_b   1.000
_cell.length_c   1.000
_cell.angle_alpha   90.00
_cell.angle_beta   90.00
_cell.angle_gamma   90.00
#
_symmetry.space_group_name_H-M   'P 1'
#
loop_
_entity.id
_entity.type
_entity.pdbx_description
1 polymer ?
#
loop_
_entity_poly.entity_id
_entity_poly.type
_entity_poly.pdbx_seq_one_letter_code
_entity_poly.pdbx_strand_id
1 'polypeptide(L)'
;MAPPVATETSYIPSVSDLKSQLNGTKTETNGVKPEAKQDIVEDWSGNYQFAPIEEAEVSRAMIKRYFDQMYERAVSDVVIVGAGSAGLSCAYHLGTTRPDLKITIIEANVAPGGGAWLGGQLMTPMVVRKPADRFLTELGVPFEDEETFVVVKHAALFTSTLLSKVLAMPNVIMFNATAVEDLIVRPDPVSSGQRVGGVVTNWTLVALNHDTQSCMDPNTITAPVIVTATGHDGPMGAFSAKRLVSTGMLKELGNMRGLDMLRSEPAIVNGTREVVPGLIMAGMELSEHDGANRMGPTFGGMMSSGVRAAKEAIRILDSHKVVKGKVVA
;
A
#
# COMPACT_ATOMS: atom_id res chain seq x y z
N MET A 1 -37.44 12.42 18.49
CA MET A 1 -37.03 13.34 19.58
C MET A 1 -35.55 13.59 19.41
N ALA A 2 -35.13 14.84 19.25
CA ALA A 2 -33.72 15.21 19.22
C ALA A 2 -33.17 15.29 20.67
N PRO A 3 -31.89 14.96 20.90
CA PRO A 3 -31.27 15.14 22.22
C PRO A 3 -30.95 16.64 22.47
N PRO A 4 -30.80 17.05 23.75
CA PRO A 4 -30.55 18.45 24.09
C PRO A 4 -29.13 18.89 23.72
N VAL A 5 -29.00 20.14 23.28
CA VAL A 5 -27.73 20.82 23.00
C VAL A 5 -27.08 21.24 24.32
N ALA A 6 -25.88 20.74 24.59
CA ALA A 6 -25.06 21.25 25.69
C ALA A 6 -24.54 22.65 25.32
N THR A 7 -24.87 23.64 26.16
CA THR A 7 -24.25 24.96 26.12
C THR A 7 -23.21 25.01 27.23
N GLU A 8 -21.94 24.87 26.86
CA GLU A 8 -20.83 25.22 27.74
C GLU A 8 -20.02 26.36 27.13
N THR A 9 -19.65 27.28 28.01
CA THR A 9 -18.92 28.50 27.71
C THR A 9 -17.46 28.17 27.42
N SER A 10 -16.96 28.69 26.31
CA SER A 10 -15.61 28.44 25.79
C SER A 10 -14.54 29.16 26.60
N TYR A 11 -13.60 28.40 27.17
CA TYR A 11 -12.26 28.90 27.46
C TYR A 11 -11.41 28.76 26.19
N ILE A 12 -10.88 29.87 25.69
CA ILE A 12 -9.99 29.91 24.52
C ILE A 12 -8.56 30.10 25.05
N PRO A 13 -7.67 29.09 24.97
CA PRO A 13 -6.27 29.28 25.33
C PRO A 13 -5.57 30.19 24.31
N SER A 14 -4.64 31.00 24.78
CA SER A 14 -3.90 31.95 23.94
C SER A 14 -2.75 31.25 23.21
N VAL A 15 -2.31 31.83 22.08
CA VAL A 15 -1.27 31.27 21.19
C VAL A 15 0.10 31.09 21.87
N SER A 16 0.34 31.71 23.04
CA SER A 16 1.55 31.46 23.84
C SER A 16 1.56 30.10 24.54
N ASP A 17 0.39 29.49 24.81
CA ASP A 17 0.27 28.24 25.56
C ASP A 17 0.63 27.00 24.71
N LEU A 18 0.62 27.14 23.38
CA LEU A 18 0.88 26.05 22.43
C LEU A 18 2.38 25.80 22.16
N LYS A 19 3.27 26.76 22.49
CA LYS A 19 4.70 26.63 22.18
C LYS A 19 5.51 25.87 23.24
N SER A 20 5.00 25.70 24.45
CA SER A 20 5.72 25.03 25.55
C SER A 20 5.61 23.49 25.52
N GLN A 21 4.71 22.92 24.72
CA GLN A 21 4.48 21.46 24.68
C GLN A 21 5.28 20.71 23.60
N LEU A 22 6.08 21.40 22.79
CA LEU A 22 6.78 20.83 21.63
C LEU A 22 8.19 20.30 21.91
N ASN A 23 8.75 20.52 23.10
CA ASN A 23 10.01 19.93 23.51
C ASN A 23 9.78 19.08 24.76
N GLY A 24 10.23 17.82 24.73
CA GLY A 24 10.04 16.79 25.75
C GLY A 24 10.61 17.12 27.14
N THR A 25 10.01 18.11 27.79
CA THR A 25 10.27 18.51 29.17
C THR A 25 8.95 18.42 29.91
N LYS A 26 8.94 17.62 30.98
CA LYS A 26 7.80 17.46 31.88
C LYS A 26 7.37 18.86 32.36
N THR A 27 6.21 19.33 31.92
CA THR A 27 5.55 20.48 32.53
C THR A 27 5.00 20.05 33.88
N GLU A 28 5.62 20.55 34.96
CA GLU A 28 5.02 20.52 36.29
C GLU A 28 3.75 21.37 36.27
N THR A 29 2.59 20.72 36.42
CA THR A 29 1.32 21.40 36.66
C THR A 29 1.21 21.69 38.16
N ASN A 30 1.09 22.98 38.48
CA ASN A 30 0.80 23.48 39.82
C ASN A 30 -0.55 22.91 40.31
N GLY A 31 -0.54 22.25 41.47
CA GLY A 31 -1.62 22.39 42.45
C GLY A 31 -2.74 21.35 42.48
N VAL A 32 -2.58 20.15 41.91
CA VAL A 32 -3.46 18.99 42.24
C VAL A 32 -2.57 17.86 42.73
N LYS A 33 -2.88 17.34 43.93
CA LYS A 33 -2.18 16.19 44.53
C LYS A 33 -2.08 15.07 43.49
N PRO A 34 -0.95 14.35 43.36
CA PRO A 34 -0.91 13.19 42.50
C PRO A 34 -1.92 12.19 43.05
N GLU A 35 -3.05 12.01 42.36
CA GLU A 35 -3.90 10.86 42.58
C GLU A 35 -3.01 9.63 42.48
N ALA A 36 -3.19 8.72 43.45
CA ALA A 36 -2.35 7.55 43.62
C ALA A 36 -2.11 6.89 42.25
N LYS A 37 -0.86 6.53 41.96
CA LYS A 37 -0.55 5.66 40.81
C LYS A 37 -1.49 4.47 40.92
N GLN A 38 -2.53 4.42 40.09
CA GLN A 38 -3.32 3.20 39.98
C GLN A 38 -2.37 2.14 39.45
N ASP A 39 -2.22 1.08 40.24
CA ASP A 39 -1.31 0.01 39.89
C ASP A 39 -1.81 -0.66 38.60
N ILE A 40 -0.97 -0.64 37.57
CA ILE A 40 -1.16 -1.47 36.39
C ILE A 40 -0.88 -2.89 36.84
N VAL A 41 -1.89 -3.76 36.83
CA VAL A 41 -1.80 -5.12 37.37
C VAL A 41 -1.94 -6.12 36.23
N GLU A 42 -0.89 -6.90 36.01
CA GLU A 42 -0.97 -8.11 35.18
C GLU A 42 -1.30 -9.30 36.09
N ASP A 43 -2.60 -9.57 36.29
CA ASP A 43 -3.08 -10.69 37.10
C ASP A 43 -4.23 -11.44 36.41
N TRP A 44 -3.92 -12.63 35.90
CA TRP A 44 -4.86 -13.50 35.20
C TRP A 44 -5.85 -14.23 36.12
N SER A 45 -5.75 -14.09 37.45
CA SER A 45 -6.67 -14.68 38.43
C SER A 45 -7.96 -13.86 38.66
N GLY A 46 -8.11 -12.73 37.97
CA GLY A 46 -9.31 -11.89 38.02
C GLY A 46 -9.07 -10.45 38.49
N ASN A 47 -7.83 -10.07 38.83
CA ASN A 47 -7.46 -8.71 39.24
C ASN A 47 -6.65 -7.95 38.17
N TYR A 48 -6.80 -8.31 36.90
CA TYR A 48 -6.12 -7.62 35.79
C TYR A 48 -6.59 -6.16 35.70
N GLN A 49 -5.66 -5.21 35.67
CA GLN A 49 -5.95 -3.79 35.64
C GLN A 49 -5.04 -3.07 34.63
N PHE A 50 -5.65 -2.47 33.60
CA PHE A 50 -4.95 -1.57 32.70
C PHE A 50 -4.74 -0.20 33.35
N ALA A 51 -3.79 0.57 32.80
CA ALA A 51 -3.67 1.99 33.09
C ALA A 51 -4.98 2.73 32.73
N PRO A 52 -5.38 3.77 33.49
CA PRO A 52 -6.51 4.61 33.12
C PRO A 52 -6.24 5.33 31.80
N ILE A 53 -7.30 5.59 31.02
CA ILE A 53 -7.25 6.25 29.72
C ILE A 53 -8.57 6.96 29.43
N GLU A 54 -8.55 8.07 28.69
CA GLU A 54 -9.74 8.75 28.18
C GLU A 54 -9.95 8.52 26.68
N GLU A 55 -11.20 8.50 26.22
CA GLU A 55 -11.55 8.29 24.80
C GLU A 55 -10.94 9.37 23.90
N ALA A 56 -10.86 10.61 24.39
CA ALA A 56 -10.28 11.73 23.65
C ALA A 56 -8.76 11.55 23.42
N GLU A 57 -8.05 10.90 24.33
CA GLU A 57 -6.62 10.60 24.17
C GLU A 57 -6.41 9.60 23.03
N VAL A 58 -7.23 8.56 22.97
CA VAL A 58 -7.21 7.56 21.89
C VAL A 58 -7.52 8.21 20.54
N SER A 59 -8.56 9.05 20.46
CA SER A 59 -8.93 9.77 19.24
C SER A 59 -7.81 10.69 18.75
N ARG A 60 -7.26 11.54 19.63
CA ARG A 60 -6.14 12.43 19.32
C ARG A 60 -4.90 11.66 18.87
N ALA A 61 -4.61 10.52 19.52
CA ALA A 61 -3.47 9.69 19.18
C ALA A 61 -3.55 9.13 17.76
N MET A 62 -4.73 8.68 17.31
CA MET A 62 -4.95 8.18 15.95
C MET A 62 -4.97 9.32 14.91
N ILE A 63 -5.77 10.37 15.15
CA ILE A 63 -5.91 11.51 14.23
C ILE A 63 -4.54 12.12 13.96
N LYS A 64 -3.76 12.43 15.00
CA LYS A 64 -2.45 13.05 14.84
C LYS A 64 -1.55 12.22 13.92
N ARG A 65 -1.40 10.92 14.20
CA ARG A 65 -0.49 10.04 13.45
C ARG A 65 -0.93 9.87 12.00
N TYR A 66 -2.23 9.69 11.77
CA TYR A 66 -2.77 9.50 10.43
C TYR A 66 -2.61 10.75 9.58
N PHE A 67 -2.95 11.93 10.12
CA PHE A 67 -2.81 13.19 9.38
C PHE A 67 -1.36 13.63 9.22
N ASP A 68 -0.46 13.35 10.17
CA ASP A 68 0.98 13.56 9.99
C ASP A 68 1.50 12.72 8.81
N GLN A 69 1.10 11.44 8.73
CA GLN A 69 1.43 10.56 7.60
C GLN A 69 0.85 11.08 6.28
N MET A 70 -0.43 11.47 6.24
CA MET A 70 -1.04 12.03 5.04
C MET A 70 -0.32 13.30 4.56
N TYR A 71 -0.01 14.20 5.49
CA TYR A 71 0.72 15.43 5.19
C TYR A 71 2.10 15.13 4.61
N GLU A 72 2.84 14.21 5.23
CA GLU A 72 4.17 13.82 4.78
C GLU A 72 4.14 13.10 3.41
N ARG A 73 3.12 12.25 3.19
CA ARG A 73 3.00 11.39 2.00
C ARG A 73 2.19 11.99 0.87
N ALA A 74 1.72 13.24 0.99
CA ALA A 74 1.20 14.02 -0.13
C ALA A 74 2.21 14.12 -1.30
N VAL A 75 3.51 14.01 -0.99
CA VAL A 75 4.59 13.80 -1.96
C VAL A 75 5.41 12.58 -1.54
N SER A 76 5.50 11.59 -2.42
CA SER A 76 6.24 10.34 -2.19
C SER A 76 7.23 10.08 -3.34
N ASP A 77 8.23 9.23 -3.10
CA ASP A 77 9.18 8.85 -4.15
C ASP A 77 8.64 7.69 -4.98
N VAL A 78 7.94 6.74 -4.34
CA VAL A 78 7.23 5.65 -5.01
C VAL A 78 5.86 5.49 -4.39
N VAL A 79 4.82 5.43 -5.25
CA VAL A 79 3.48 4.97 -4.85
C VAL A 79 3.23 3.58 -5.39
N ILE A 80 2.81 2.65 -4.55
CA ILE A 80 2.43 1.29 -4.93
C ILE A 80 0.92 1.14 -4.79
N VAL A 81 0.23 0.82 -5.88
CA VAL A 81 -1.23 0.63 -5.91
C VAL A 81 -1.56 -0.86 -5.87
N GLY A 82 -2.20 -1.29 -4.78
CA GLY A 82 -2.53 -2.68 -4.49
C GLY A 82 -1.47 -3.38 -3.63
N ALA A 83 -1.84 -3.76 -2.42
CA ALA A 83 -1.05 -4.52 -1.47
C ALA A 83 -1.25 -6.04 -1.62
N GLY A 84 -1.36 -6.53 -2.86
CA GLY A 84 -1.33 -7.96 -3.18
C GLY A 84 0.09 -8.55 -3.08
N SER A 85 0.25 -9.83 -3.41
CA SER A 85 1.56 -10.50 -3.39
C SER A 85 2.63 -9.80 -4.22
N ALA A 86 2.31 -9.31 -5.43
CA ALA A 86 3.25 -8.56 -6.26
C ALA A 86 3.58 -7.17 -5.68
N GLY A 87 2.57 -6.41 -5.24
CA GLY A 87 2.77 -5.08 -4.65
C GLY A 87 3.56 -5.12 -3.35
N LEU A 88 3.26 -6.06 -2.45
CA LEU A 88 4.02 -6.26 -1.22
C LEU A 88 5.44 -6.75 -1.48
N SER A 89 5.66 -7.60 -2.48
CA SER A 89 7.01 -8.03 -2.86
C SER A 89 7.84 -6.86 -3.42
N CYS A 90 7.21 -5.98 -4.19
CA CYS A 90 7.82 -4.71 -4.64
C CYS A 90 8.18 -3.81 -3.44
N ALA A 91 7.22 -3.58 -2.54
CA ALA A 91 7.40 -2.75 -1.36
C ALA A 91 8.55 -3.26 -0.47
N TYR A 92 8.60 -4.57 -0.24
CA TYR A 92 9.66 -5.20 0.54
C TYR A 92 11.03 -4.97 -0.09
N HIS A 93 11.18 -5.23 -1.39
CA HIS A 93 12.46 -5.06 -2.07
C HIS A 93 12.90 -3.59 -2.10
N LEU A 94 11.99 -2.65 -2.36
CA LEU A 94 12.30 -1.22 -2.30
C LEU A 94 12.67 -0.78 -0.88
N GLY A 95 11.87 -1.15 0.12
CA GLY A 95 12.07 -0.72 1.49
C GLY A 95 13.37 -1.23 2.09
N THR A 96 13.81 -2.45 1.74
CA THR A 96 15.10 -3.00 2.19
C THR A 96 16.30 -2.40 1.46
N THR A 97 16.21 -2.20 0.15
CA THR A 97 17.37 -1.81 -0.68
C THR A 97 17.55 -0.30 -0.81
N ARG A 98 16.49 0.47 -0.56
CA ARG A 98 16.46 1.93 -0.67
C ARG A 98 15.78 2.57 0.54
N PRO A 99 16.41 2.51 1.73
CA PRO A 99 15.86 3.08 2.97
C PRO A 99 15.70 4.62 2.91
N ASP A 100 16.32 5.27 1.93
CA ASP A 100 16.19 6.71 1.65
C ASP A 100 14.84 7.09 1.03
N LEU A 101 14.15 6.15 0.37
CA LEU A 101 12.94 6.45 -0.40
C LEU A 101 11.68 6.44 0.45
N LYS A 102 10.80 7.40 0.22
CA LYS A 102 9.43 7.43 0.73
C LYS A 102 8.53 6.53 -0.12
N ILE A 103 8.22 5.35 0.41
CA ILE A 103 7.34 4.37 -0.24
C ILE A 103 5.95 4.45 0.37
N THR A 104 4.93 4.68 -0.47
CA THR A 104 3.54 4.76 -0.04
C THR A 104 2.69 3.72 -0.75
N ILE A 105 2.08 2.82 0.02
CA ILE A 105 1.21 1.77 -0.48
C ILE A 105 -0.24 2.23 -0.34
N ILE A 106 -1.03 2.13 -1.41
CA ILE A 106 -2.46 2.39 -1.41
C ILE A 106 -3.18 1.06 -1.64
N GLU A 107 -3.99 0.66 -0.67
CA GLU A 107 -4.75 -0.60 -0.71
C GLU A 107 -6.24 -0.33 -0.56
N ALA A 108 -7.03 -0.78 -1.53
CA ALA A 108 -8.46 -0.54 -1.55
C ALA A 108 -9.19 -1.27 -0.41
N ASN A 109 -8.79 -2.49 -0.07
CA ASN A 109 -9.45 -3.25 0.97
C ASN A 109 -9.02 -2.79 2.37
N VAL A 110 -9.85 -3.07 3.37
CA VAL A 110 -9.42 -2.95 4.77
C VAL A 110 -8.27 -3.90 5.05
N ALA A 111 -8.37 -5.15 4.59
CA ALA A 111 -7.32 -6.15 4.74
C ALA A 111 -6.41 -6.17 3.50
N PRO A 112 -5.09 -5.89 3.64
CA PRO A 112 -4.13 -6.08 2.55
C PRO A 112 -3.89 -7.57 2.27
N GLY A 113 -3.06 -7.88 1.29
CA GLY A 113 -2.67 -9.24 0.88
C GLY A 113 -3.35 -9.71 -0.42
N GLY A 114 -4.41 -9.02 -0.85
CA GLY A 114 -5.15 -9.35 -2.07
C GLY A 114 -5.58 -10.83 -2.09
N GLY A 115 -5.35 -11.51 -3.22
CA GLY A 115 -5.67 -12.93 -3.39
C GLY A 115 -4.72 -13.92 -2.71
N ALA A 116 -3.66 -13.46 -2.02
CA ALA A 116 -2.62 -14.34 -1.47
C ALA A 116 -2.93 -14.89 -0.06
N TRP A 117 -4.20 -14.87 0.36
CA TRP A 117 -4.63 -15.49 1.61
C TRP A 117 -4.93 -16.99 1.47
N LEU A 118 -5.15 -17.45 0.24
CA LEU A 118 -5.53 -18.83 -0.08
C LEU A 118 -4.73 -19.33 -1.29
N GLY A 119 -4.74 -20.64 -1.48
CA GLY A 119 -4.38 -21.30 -2.74
C GLY A 119 -5.58 -21.35 -3.71
N GLY A 120 -5.66 -22.41 -4.51
CA GLY A 120 -6.80 -22.63 -5.41
C GLY A 120 -8.04 -23.12 -4.68
N GLN A 121 -9.23 -22.71 -5.13
CA GLN A 121 -10.52 -23.28 -4.69
C GLN A 121 -10.70 -23.32 -3.16
N LEU A 122 -10.30 -22.24 -2.48
CA LEU A 122 -10.35 -22.11 -1.01
C LEU A 122 -9.41 -23.05 -0.22
N MET A 123 -8.56 -23.81 -0.91
CA MET A 123 -7.49 -24.57 -0.26
C MET A 123 -6.42 -23.61 0.27
N THR A 124 -5.58 -24.11 1.18
CA THR A 124 -4.60 -23.29 1.90
C THR A 124 -3.18 -23.30 1.33
N PRO A 125 -2.62 -24.39 0.76
CA PRO A 125 -1.23 -24.43 0.35
C PRO A 125 -0.92 -23.44 -0.77
N MET A 126 0.26 -22.80 -0.69
CA MET A 126 0.75 -21.87 -1.71
C MET A 126 1.90 -22.53 -2.47
N VAL A 127 1.64 -22.83 -3.74
CA VAL A 127 2.64 -23.41 -4.65
C VAL A 127 3.48 -22.30 -5.27
N VAL A 128 4.80 -22.48 -5.25
CA VAL A 128 5.79 -21.52 -5.75
C VAL A 128 6.82 -22.26 -6.60
N ARG A 129 6.83 -22.00 -7.91
CA ARG A 129 7.84 -22.57 -8.81
C ARG A 129 9.22 -21.95 -8.57
N LYS A 130 10.28 -22.77 -8.68
CA LYS A 130 11.67 -22.29 -8.61
C LYS A 130 11.99 -21.40 -9.82
N PRO A 131 12.82 -20.35 -9.69
CA PRO A 131 13.68 -20.01 -8.54
C PRO A 131 13.05 -19.03 -7.52
N ALA A 132 11.72 -18.88 -7.46
CA ALA A 132 11.07 -17.94 -6.54
C ALA A 132 11.12 -18.37 -5.06
N ASP A 133 11.47 -19.63 -4.79
CA ASP A 133 11.81 -20.16 -3.47
C ASP A 133 12.93 -19.37 -2.78
N ARG A 134 13.87 -18.78 -3.53
CA ARG A 134 14.92 -17.91 -2.99
C ARG A 134 14.34 -16.71 -2.23
N PHE A 135 13.23 -16.17 -2.70
CA PHE A 135 12.55 -15.06 -2.01
C PHE A 135 11.87 -15.53 -0.72
N LEU A 136 11.33 -16.75 -0.69
CA LEU A 136 10.82 -17.35 0.54
C LEU A 136 11.94 -17.55 1.57
N THR A 137 13.13 -18.01 1.12
CA THR A 137 14.31 -18.13 1.98
C THR A 137 14.73 -16.77 2.55
N GLU A 138 14.77 -15.73 1.71
CA GLU A 138 15.08 -14.36 2.14
C GLU A 138 14.10 -13.86 3.22
N LEU A 139 12.80 -14.16 3.06
CA LEU A 139 11.77 -13.81 4.04
C LEU A 139 11.77 -14.71 5.28
N GLY A 140 12.48 -15.84 5.27
CA GLY A 140 12.39 -16.85 6.33
C GLY A 140 11.04 -17.56 6.38
N VAL A 141 10.34 -17.68 5.24
CA VAL A 141 9.09 -18.44 5.14
C VAL A 141 9.42 -19.90 4.86
N PRO A 142 9.06 -20.84 5.76
CA PRO A 142 9.35 -22.25 5.56
C PRO A 142 8.48 -22.84 4.45
N PHE A 143 9.05 -23.80 3.72
CA PHE A 143 8.39 -24.52 2.62
C PHE A 143 8.88 -25.97 2.55
N GLU A 144 8.08 -26.80 1.90
CA GLU A 144 8.43 -28.17 1.50
C GLU A 144 8.94 -28.14 0.05
N ASP A 145 10.05 -28.82 -0.24
CA ASP A 145 10.68 -28.82 -1.56
C ASP A 145 10.23 -30.02 -2.40
N GLU A 146 9.68 -29.76 -3.58
CA GLU A 146 9.14 -30.73 -4.54
C GLU A 146 9.91 -30.67 -5.88
N GLU A 147 11.24 -30.53 -5.80
CA GLU A 147 12.22 -30.46 -6.89
C GLU A 147 12.08 -29.22 -7.78
N THR A 148 10.99 -29.08 -8.53
CA THR A 148 10.73 -28.00 -9.50
C THR A 148 9.91 -26.84 -8.92
N PHE A 149 9.23 -27.09 -7.80
CA PHE A 149 8.48 -26.11 -7.04
C PHE A 149 8.65 -26.37 -5.55
N VAL A 150 8.16 -25.44 -4.75
CA VAL A 150 8.07 -25.56 -3.29
C VAL A 150 6.64 -25.25 -2.85
N VAL A 151 6.26 -25.74 -1.68
CA VAL A 151 4.94 -25.55 -1.11
C VAL A 151 5.05 -24.88 0.25
N VAL A 152 4.52 -23.66 0.37
CA VAL A 152 4.30 -23.04 1.67
C VAL A 152 3.02 -23.62 2.25
N LYS A 153 3.09 -24.14 3.49
CA LYS A 153 1.97 -24.83 4.16
C LYS A 153 0.64 -24.08 4.11
N HIS A 154 0.70 -22.75 4.10
CA HIS A 154 -0.46 -21.89 3.99
C HIS A 154 -0.09 -20.57 3.31
N ALA A 155 -0.85 -20.14 2.31
CA ALA A 155 -0.69 -18.84 1.65
C ALA A 155 -0.63 -17.65 2.63
N ALA A 156 -1.47 -17.67 3.68
CA ALA A 156 -1.46 -16.71 4.77
C ALA A 156 -0.11 -16.60 5.50
N LEU A 157 0.68 -17.68 5.60
CA LEU A 157 2.00 -17.64 6.23
C LEU A 157 2.97 -16.77 5.43
N PHE A 158 2.99 -16.92 4.10
CA PHE A 158 3.76 -16.04 3.24
C PHE A 158 3.29 -14.59 3.37
N THR A 159 1.99 -14.36 3.20
CA THR A 159 1.41 -13.02 3.12
C THR A 159 1.58 -12.24 4.43
N SER A 160 1.29 -12.87 5.58
CA SER A 160 1.46 -12.23 6.88
C SER A 160 2.93 -11.96 7.23
N THR A 161 3.85 -12.87 6.89
CA THR A 161 5.29 -12.69 7.12
C THR A 161 5.83 -11.52 6.29
N LEU A 162 5.50 -11.49 5.00
CA LEU A 162 5.89 -10.41 4.10
C LEU A 162 5.31 -9.07 4.56
N LEU A 163 4.01 -9.04 4.86
CA LEU A 163 3.32 -7.83 5.33
C LEU A 163 3.94 -7.30 6.63
N SER A 164 4.21 -8.17 7.61
CA SER A 164 4.85 -7.77 8.87
C SER A 164 6.21 -7.13 8.65
N LYS A 165 7.05 -7.71 7.78
CA LYS A 165 8.36 -7.13 7.46
C LYS A 165 8.25 -5.80 6.74
N VAL A 166 7.33 -5.67 5.78
CA VAL A 166 7.08 -4.42 5.04
C VAL A 166 6.61 -3.31 5.98
N LEU A 167 5.63 -3.58 6.85
CA LEU A 167 5.08 -2.57 7.76
C LEU A 167 6.04 -2.17 8.89
N ALA A 168 7.05 -3.00 9.19
CA ALA A 168 8.10 -2.67 10.15
C ALA A 168 9.14 -1.69 9.59
N MET A 169 9.14 -1.40 8.28
CA MET A 169 10.12 -0.51 7.65
C MET A 169 9.73 0.96 7.87
N PRO A 170 10.64 1.81 8.39
CA PRO A 170 10.31 3.20 8.74
C PRO A 170 9.99 4.08 7.53
N ASN A 171 10.43 3.68 6.33
CA ASN A 171 10.25 4.44 5.10
C ASN A 171 8.99 4.03 4.30
N VAL A 172 8.30 2.96 4.73
CA VAL A 172 7.06 2.47 4.13
C VAL A 172 5.85 2.91 4.95
N ILE A 173 4.86 3.50 4.28
CA ILE A 173 3.55 3.80 4.87
C ILE A 173 2.47 3.15 3.99
N MET A 174 1.49 2.52 4.62
CA MET A 174 0.36 1.91 3.92
C MET A 174 -0.94 2.60 4.34
N PHE A 175 -1.68 3.07 3.34
CA PHE A 175 -3.05 3.52 3.47
C PHE A 175 -3.98 2.44 2.89
N ASN A 176 -4.42 1.53 3.76
CA ASN A 176 -5.50 0.59 3.46
C ASN A 176 -6.86 1.28 3.55
N ALA A 177 -7.92 0.61 3.09
CA ALA A 177 -9.26 1.19 2.93
C ALA A 177 -9.30 2.45 2.03
N THR A 178 -8.29 2.61 1.17
CA THR A 178 -8.10 3.77 0.30
C THR A 178 -7.97 3.30 -1.15
N ALA A 179 -8.88 3.72 -2.02
CA ALA A 179 -8.86 3.37 -3.43
C ALA A 179 -8.11 4.43 -4.24
N VAL A 180 -7.49 4.00 -5.34
CA VAL A 180 -7.07 4.90 -6.41
C VAL A 180 -8.20 4.96 -7.44
N GLU A 181 -8.70 6.16 -7.70
CA GLU A 181 -9.83 6.41 -8.61
C GLU A 181 -9.38 7.01 -9.94
N ASP A 182 -8.22 7.67 -9.95
CA ASP A 182 -7.62 8.25 -11.15
C ASP A 182 -6.09 8.33 -11.04
N LEU A 183 -5.44 8.67 -12.15
CA LEU A 183 -4.01 8.93 -12.28
C LEU A 183 -3.78 10.42 -12.52
N ILE A 184 -2.75 10.99 -11.90
CA ILE A 184 -2.32 12.35 -12.19
C ILE A 184 -1.46 12.31 -13.45
N VAL A 185 -2.02 12.70 -14.59
CA VAL A 185 -1.32 12.71 -15.89
C VAL A 185 -0.89 14.13 -16.27
N ARG A 186 0.35 14.29 -16.75
CA ARG A 186 0.93 15.56 -17.22
C ARG A 186 1.74 15.35 -18.50
N PRO A 187 2.04 16.40 -19.28
CA PRO A 187 3.07 16.33 -20.31
C PRO A 187 4.39 15.84 -19.71
N ASP A 188 5.06 14.91 -20.38
CA ASP A 188 6.35 14.40 -19.92
C ASP A 188 7.45 15.45 -20.20
N PRO A 189 8.26 15.86 -19.21
CA PRO A 189 9.33 16.82 -19.45
C PRO A 189 10.53 16.24 -20.21
N VAL A 190 10.60 14.92 -20.38
CA VAL A 190 11.75 14.22 -21.00
C VAL A 190 11.42 13.67 -22.40
N SER A 191 10.14 13.44 -22.70
CA SER A 191 9.68 12.91 -23.98
C SER A 191 8.51 13.70 -24.55
N SER A 192 8.12 13.45 -25.80
CA SER A 192 6.98 14.13 -26.44
C SER A 192 5.60 13.59 -26.03
N GLY A 193 5.52 12.83 -24.93
CA GLY A 193 4.33 12.10 -24.50
C GLY A 193 3.69 12.63 -23.21
N GLN A 194 2.90 11.76 -22.59
CA GLN A 194 2.33 11.99 -21.27
C GLN A 194 3.04 11.13 -20.22
N ARG A 195 3.11 11.64 -18.99
CA ARG A 195 3.67 10.99 -17.81
C ARG A 195 2.63 10.90 -16.70
N VAL A 196 2.59 9.75 -16.05
CA VAL A 196 1.91 9.58 -14.76
C VAL A 196 2.83 10.13 -13.66
N GLY A 197 2.34 11.12 -12.92
CA GLY A 197 3.07 11.84 -11.87
C GLY A 197 2.38 11.79 -10.51
N GLY A 198 1.46 10.85 -10.31
CA GLY A 198 0.80 10.61 -9.04
C GLY A 198 -0.52 9.85 -9.19
N VAL A 199 -1.23 9.73 -8.08
CA VAL A 199 -2.52 9.04 -7.98
C VAL A 199 -3.58 9.96 -7.37
N VAL A 200 -4.82 9.74 -7.76
CA VAL A 200 -6.01 10.37 -7.18
C VAL A 200 -6.68 9.33 -6.30
N THR A 201 -6.85 9.66 -5.02
CA THR A 201 -7.21 8.71 -3.97
C THR A 201 -8.49 9.10 -3.27
N ASN A 202 -9.24 8.13 -2.79
CA ASN A 202 -10.36 8.37 -1.89
C ASN A 202 -10.53 7.20 -0.94
N TRP A 203 -11.38 7.34 0.06
CA TRP A 203 -11.84 6.19 0.82
C TRP A 203 -12.53 5.21 -0.12
N THR A 204 -12.25 3.92 0.01
CA THR A 204 -12.82 2.93 -0.91
C THR A 204 -14.35 2.92 -0.88
N LEU A 205 -14.94 3.16 0.29
CA LEU A 205 -16.40 3.28 0.42
C LEU A 205 -16.95 4.52 -0.29
N VAL A 206 -16.19 5.62 -0.38
CA VAL A 206 -16.60 6.77 -1.18
C VAL A 206 -16.55 6.41 -2.67
N ALA A 207 -15.44 5.79 -3.10
CA ALA A 207 -15.22 5.38 -4.48
C ALA A 207 -16.28 4.41 -5.02
N LEU A 208 -16.81 3.54 -4.15
CA LEU A 208 -17.86 2.58 -4.48
C LEU A 208 -19.29 3.16 -4.44
N ASN A 209 -19.46 4.42 -4.05
CA ASN A 209 -20.78 5.00 -3.73
C ASN A 209 -21.03 6.40 -4.33
N HIS A 210 -20.27 6.80 -5.36
CA HIS A 210 -20.42 8.10 -6.05
C HIS A 210 -21.83 8.36 -6.63
N ASP A 211 -22.59 7.31 -6.91
CA ASP A 211 -23.96 7.37 -7.45
C ASP A 211 -25.05 7.40 -6.37
N THR A 212 -24.68 7.25 -5.10
CA THR A 212 -25.63 7.15 -3.97
C THR A 212 -25.62 8.34 -3.01
N GLN A 213 -24.75 9.33 -3.24
CA GLN A 213 -24.59 10.52 -2.42
C GLN A 213 -24.38 11.76 -3.30
N SER A 214 -24.30 12.94 -2.69
CA SER A 214 -23.74 14.12 -3.38
C SER A 214 -22.27 13.88 -3.74
N CYS A 215 -21.73 14.61 -4.72
CA CYS A 215 -20.34 14.46 -5.15
C CYS A 215 -19.36 14.62 -3.99
N MET A 216 -18.42 13.69 -3.87
CA MET A 216 -17.39 13.64 -2.84
C MET A 216 -16.02 13.62 -3.51
N ASP A 217 -15.45 14.81 -3.70
CA ASP A 217 -14.18 14.96 -4.42
C ASP A 217 -13.06 14.13 -3.79
N PRO A 218 -12.14 13.59 -4.61
CA PRO A 218 -11.01 12.82 -4.14
C PRO A 218 -9.87 13.70 -3.61
N ASN A 219 -8.88 13.06 -3.00
CA ASN A 219 -7.57 13.63 -2.63
C ASN A 219 -6.47 13.19 -3.63
N THR A 220 -5.23 13.64 -3.45
CA THR A 220 -4.13 13.37 -4.38
C THR A 220 -2.81 13.08 -3.70
N ILE A 221 -2.00 12.22 -4.32
CA ILE A 221 -0.61 11.97 -3.94
C ILE A 221 0.28 12.15 -5.17
N THR A 222 1.29 13.03 -5.06
CA THR A 222 2.29 13.24 -6.13
C THR A 222 3.44 12.26 -5.96
N ALA A 223 3.85 11.60 -7.05
CA ALA A 223 5.04 10.75 -7.06
C ALA A 223 5.65 10.66 -8.47
N PRO A 224 6.99 10.58 -8.59
CA PRO A 224 7.66 10.46 -9.89
C PRO A 224 7.51 9.06 -10.49
N VAL A 225 7.29 8.05 -9.63
CA VAL A 225 7.16 6.63 -10.01
C VAL A 225 5.95 6.02 -9.29
N ILE A 226 5.09 5.39 -10.08
CA ILE A 226 3.91 4.67 -9.62
C ILE A 226 4.09 3.22 -10.04
N VAL A 227 3.97 2.29 -9.10
CA VAL A 227 3.90 0.84 -9.36
C VAL A 227 2.46 0.40 -9.17
N THR A 228 1.82 -0.10 -10.23
CA THR A 228 0.46 -0.64 -10.16
C THR A 228 0.47 -2.16 -10.18
N ALA A 229 -0.16 -2.75 -9.17
CA ALA A 229 -0.24 -4.19 -8.95
C ALA A 229 -1.64 -4.58 -8.44
N THR A 230 -2.68 -4.03 -9.08
CA THR A 230 -4.09 -4.15 -8.64
C THR A 230 -4.73 -5.50 -8.97
N GLY A 231 -3.96 -6.43 -9.54
CA GLY A 231 -4.47 -7.74 -9.97
C GLY A 231 -5.40 -7.63 -11.18
N HIS A 232 -6.20 -8.68 -11.40
CA HIS A 232 -7.16 -8.76 -12.51
C HIS A 232 -8.62 -8.87 -12.04
N ASP A 233 -8.85 -9.24 -10.78
CA ASP A 233 -10.17 -9.57 -10.24
C ASP A 233 -10.84 -8.40 -9.53
N GLY A 234 -12.17 -8.50 -9.41
CA GLY A 234 -12.97 -7.60 -8.58
C GLY A 234 -13.21 -6.22 -9.19
N PRO A 235 -13.97 -5.36 -8.48
CA PRO A 235 -14.37 -4.05 -8.98
C PRO A 235 -13.18 -3.10 -9.22
N MET A 236 -12.08 -3.30 -8.49
CA MET A 236 -10.87 -2.47 -8.57
C MET A 236 -9.72 -3.16 -9.35
N GLY A 237 -9.97 -4.35 -9.92
CA GLY A 237 -8.95 -5.11 -10.65
C GLY A 237 -8.54 -4.42 -11.96
N ALA A 238 -7.25 -4.50 -12.26
CA ALA A 238 -6.63 -3.93 -13.45
C ALA A 238 -6.93 -2.44 -13.67
N PHE A 239 -7.02 -1.69 -12.57
CA PHE A 239 -7.44 -0.30 -12.56
C PHE A 239 -6.62 0.56 -13.53
N SER A 240 -5.29 0.56 -13.40
CA SER A 240 -4.44 1.46 -14.19
C SER A 240 -4.42 1.04 -15.65
N ALA A 241 -4.43 -0.27 -15.95
CA ALA A 241 -4.53 -0.76 -17.32
C ALA A 241 -5.81 -0.26 -18.01
N LYS A 242 -6.96 -0.36 -17.34
CA LYS A 242 -8.25 0.18 -17.83
C LYS A 242 -8.20 1.72 -17.93
N ARG A 243 -7.55 2.38 -16.97
CA ARG A 243 -7.46 3.84 -16.94
C ARG A 243 -6.62 4.37 -18.09
N LEU A 244 -5.52 3.70 -18.47
CA LEU A 244 -4.72 4.06 -19.64
C LEU A 244 -5.54 4.02 -20.94
N VAL A 245 -6.50 3.10 -21.07
CA VAL A 245 -7.41 3.08 -22.23
C VAL A 245 -8.32 4.29 -22.23
N SER A 246 -9.03 4.54 -21.12
CA SER A 246 -9.98 5.67 -21.04
C SER A 246 -9.32 7.05 -21.11
N THR A 247 -8.03 7.15 -20.78
CA THR A 247 -7.25 8.39 -20.92
C THR A 247 -6.59 8.55 -22.29
N GLY A 248 -6.68 7.55 -23.17
CA GLY A 248 -6.10 7.57 -24.52
C GLY A 248 -4.60 7.28 -24.59
N MET A 249 -3.98 6.90 -23.47
CA MET A 249 -2.56 6.51 -23.42
C MET A 249 -2.32 5.06 -23.88
N LEU A 250 -3.39 4.25 -23.94
CA LEU A 250 -3.40 2.91 -24.51
C LEU A 250 -4.61 2.79 -25.45
N LYS A 251 -4.43 2.17 -26.62
CA LYS A 251 -5.53 2.02 -27.59
C LYS A 251 -6.64 1.10 -27.07
N GLU A 252 -6.27 -0.07 -26.58
CA GLU A 252 -7.18 -1.12 -26.11
C GLU A 252 -6.42 -2.06 -25.16
N LEU A 253 -7.15 -2.79 -24.32
CA LEU A 253 -6.56 -3.83 -23.46
C LEU A 253 -6.14 -5.04 -24.30
N GLY A 254 -5.04 -5.68 -23.90
CA GLY A 254 -4.65 -6.98 -24.43
C GLY A 254 -5.61 -8.11 -24.02
N ASN A 255 -6.33 -7.95 -22.90
CA ASN A 255 -7.26 -8.90 -22.28
C ASN A 255 -6.61 -10.22 -21.85
N MET A 256 -6.67 -10.52 -20.55
CA MET A 256 -6.10 -11.75 -19.99
C MET A 256 -6.61 -13.01 -20.71
N ARG A 257 -5.69 -13.93 -21.04
CA ARG A 257 -6.00 -15.17 -21.79
C ARG A 257 -6.23 -16.36 -20.86
N GLY A 258 -6.60 -17.49 -21.47
CA GLY A 258 -6.80 -18.76 -20.77
C GLY A 258 -5.60 -19.20 -19.92
N LEU A 259 -5.83 -20.17 -19.03
CA LEU A 259 -4.82 -20.61 -18.08
C LEU A 259 -3.71 -21.43 -18.78
N ASP A 260 -2.47 -20.98 -18.62
CA ASP A 260 -1.24 -21.70 -19.02
C ASP A 260 -0.11 -21.26 -18.08
N MET A 261 0.20 -22.06 -17.06
CA MET A 261 1.20 -21.71 -16.03
C MET A 261 2.60 -21.54 -16.60
N LEU A 262 2.97 -22.37 -17.59
CA LEU A 262 4.32 -22.39 -18.16
C LEU A 262 4.59 -21.11 -18.96
N ARG A 263 3.59 -20.63 -19.71
CA ARG A 263 3.69 -19.37 -20.46
C ARG A 263 3.45 -18.15 -19.59
N SER A 264 2.50 -18.22 -18.66
CA SER A 264 2.04 -17.08 -17.86
C SER A 264 3.15 -16.52 -16.96
N GLU A 265 3.72 -17.32 -16.05
CA GLU A 265 4.64 -16.78 -15.04
C GLU A 265 5.87 -16.09 -15.66
N PRO A 266 6.58 -16.68 -16.66
CA PRO A 266 7.68 -15.98 -17.33
C PRO A 266 7.21 -14.74 -18.10
N ALA A 267 6.06 -14.78 -18.76
CA ALA A 267 5.53 -13.62 -19.49
C ALA A 267 5.28 -12.44 -18.56
N ILE A 268 4.69 -12.68 -17.37
CA ILE A 268 4.43 -11.63 -16.39
C ILE A 268 5.74 -11.08 -15.81
N VAL A 269 6.67 -11.94 -15.42
CA VAL A 269 7.95 -11.50 -14.83
C VAL A 269 8.77 -10.70 -15.85
N ASN A 270 8.93 -11.22 -17.07
CA ASN A 270 9.74 -10.56 -18.10
C ASN A 270 9.05 -9.32 -18.68
N GLY A 271 7.72 -9.29 -18.68
CA GLY A 271 6.94 -8.15 -19.15
C GLY A 271 6.85 -7.01 -18.13
N THR A 272 7.13 -7.25 -16.84
CA THR A 272 7.05 -6.21 -15.80
C THR A 272 8.02 -5.07 -16.11
N ARG A 273 7.46 -3.87 -16.33
CA ARG A 273 8.17 -2.69 -16.86
C ARG A 273 7.40 -1.40 -16.61
N GLU A 274 8.06 -0.26 -16.88
CA GLU A 274 7.41 1.02 -17.14
C GLU A 274 6.59 0.93 -18.45
N VAL A 275 5.26 0.82 -18.34
CA VAL A 275 4.37 0.64 -19.51
C VAL A 275 4.08 1.97 -20.21
N VAL A 276 4.06 3.05 -19.43
CA VAL A 276 4.07 4.45 -19.88
C VAL A 276 4.95 5.25 -18.93
N PRO A 277 5.51 6.41 -19.33
CA PRO A 277 6.37 7.20 -18.45
C PRO A 277 5.74 7.42 -17.06
N GLY A 278 6.42 6.96 -16.01
CA GLY A 278 6.05 7.10 -14.61
C GLY A 278 5.15 6.00 -14.05
N LEU A 279 4.70 5.04 -14.86
CA LEU A 279 3.82 3.96 -14.42
C LEU A 279 4.43 2.59 -14.76
N ILE A 280 4.86 1.88 -13.73
CA ILE A 280 5.32 0.49 -13.79
C ILE A 280 4.14 -0.42 -13.50
N MET A 281 3.94 -1.45 -14.33
CA MET A 281 2.88 -2.43 -14.14
C MET A 281 3.45 -3.79 -13.79
N ALA A 282 2.90 -4.40 -12.74
CA ALA A 282 3.37 -5.65 -12.17
C ALA A 282 2.21 -6.60 -11.81
N GLY A 283 2.56 -7.85 -11.57
CA GLY A 283 1.61 -8.91 -11.24
C GLY A 283 0.58 -9.13 -12.34
N MET A 284 -0.59 -9.61 -11.94
CA MET A 284 -1.63 -9.98 -12.90
C MET A 284 -2.32 -8.81 -13.60
N GLU A 285 -2.19 -7.59 -13.12
CA GLU A 285 -2.68 -6.42 -13.85
C GLU A 285 -2.02 -6.30 -15.23
N LEU A 286 -0.73 -6.66 -15.32
CA LEU A 286 0.01 -6.70 -16.58
C LEU A 286 -0.60 -7.68 -17.59
N SER A 287 -1.25 -8.75 -17.13
CA SER A 287 -1.88 -9.72 -18.02
C SER A 287 -3.06 -9.13 -18.80
N GLU A 288 -3.78 -8.19 -18.21
CA GLU A 288 -4.88 -7.47 -18.87
C GLU A 288 -4.34 -6.44 -19.87
N HIS A 289 -3.24 -5.78 -19.52
CA HIS A 289 -2.56 -4.85 -20.40
C HIS A 289 -1.97 -5.55 -21.64
N ASP A 290 -1.16 -6.58 -21.45
CA ASP A 290 -0.41 -7.24 -22.54
C ASP A 290 -1.18 -8.40 -23.20
N GLY A 291 -2.26 -8.89 -22.58
CA GLY A 291 -3.00 -10.06 -23.07
C GLY A 291 -2.26 -11.37 -22.86
N ALA A 292 -1.63 -11.53 -21.69
CA ALA A 292 -0.91 -12.75 -21.31
C ALA A 292 -1.87 -13.82 -20.74
N ASN A 293 -1.44 -15.08 -20.76
CA ASN A 293 -2.13 -16.17 -20.05
C ASN A 293 -2.15 -15.90 -18.53
N ARG A 294 -3.15 -16.46 -17.84
CA ARG A 294 -3.18 -16.54 -16.37
C ARG A 294 -2.47 -17.79 -15.86
N MET A 295 -1.92 -17.75 -14.65
CA MET A 295 -1.29 -18.92 -14.01
C MET A 295 -2.21 -19.64 -13.02
N GLY A 296 -3.28 -19.01 -12.53
CA GLY A 296 -4.13 -19.63 -11.51
C GLY A 296 -3.37 -19.78 -10.17
N PRO A 297 -3.46 -20.93 -9.47
CA PRO A 297 -3.02 -21.07 -8.08
C PRO A 297 -1.51 -21.34 -7.91
N THR A 298 -0.64 -20.57 -8.58
CA THR A 298 0.82 -20.56 -8.36
C THR A 298 1.32 -19.12 -8.27
N PHE A 299 2.27 -18.86 -7.38
CA PHE A 299 2.57 -17.50 -6.90
C PHE A 299 3.99 -17.00 -7.22
N GLY A 300 4.86 -17.84 -7.79
CA GLY A 300 6.25 -17.48 -8.07
C GLY A 300 6.40 -16.29 -9.04
N GLY A 301 5.52 -16.22 -10.04
CA GLY A 301 5.43 -15.11 -10.98
C GLY A 301 5.07 -13.79 -10.31
N MET A 302 4.19 -13.79 -9.30
CA MET A 302 3.82 -12.57 -8.57
C MET A 302 4.97 -12.04 -7.73
N MET A 303 5.66 -12.92 -6.99
CA MET A 303 6.83 -12.55 -6.18
C MET A 303 7.93 -11.95 -7.06
N SER A 304 8.28 -12.66 -8.13
CA SER A 304 9.35 -12.27 -9.04
C SER A 304 9.01 -11.00 -9.84
N SER A 305 7.74 -10.83 -10.23
CA SER A 305 7.24 -9.61 -10.86
C SER A 305 7.33 -8.41 -9.91
N GLY A 306 6.94 -8.56 -8.64
CA GLY A 306 7.11 -7.49 -7.64
C GLY A 306 8.57 -7.06 -7.48
N VAL A 307 9.50 -8.01 -7.38
CA VAL A 307 10.94 -7.72 -7.32
C VAL A 307 11.43 -7.04 -8.61
N ARG A 308 10.95 -7.45 -9.78
CA ARG A 308 11.28 -6.80 -11.06
C ARG A 308 10.77 -5.36 -11.10
N ALA A 309 9.56 -5.10 -10.61
CA ALA A 309 9.00 -3.76 -10.53
C ALA A 309 9.80 -2.83 -9.62
N ALA A 310 10.26 -3.35 -8.47
CA ALA A 310 11.14 -2.59 -7.57
C ALA A 310 12.45 -2.18 -8.26
N LYS A 311 13.10 -3.11 -8.98
CA LYS A 311 14.33 -2.82 -9.73
C LYS A 311 14.09 -1.78 -10.83
N GLU A 312 12.94 -1.83 -11.48
CA GLU A 312 12.56 -0.85 -12.50
C GLU A 312 12.31 0.53 -11.88
N ALA A 313 11.65 0.60 -10.72
CA ALA A 313 11.44 1.85 -10.00
C ALA A 313 12.77 2.51 -9.61
N ILE A 314 13.72 1.73 -9.09
CA ILE A 314 15.08 2.19 -8.78
C ILE A 314 15.75 2.72 -10.04
N ARG A 315 15.71 1.96 -11.15
CA ARG A 315 16.29 2.38 -12.43
C ARG A 315 15.74 3.74 -12.87
N ILE A 316 14.43 3.95 -12.81
CA ILE A 316 13.81 5.22 -13.21
C ILE A 316 14.27 6.35 -12.30
N LEU A 317 14.25 6.17 -10.98
CA LEU A 317 14.65 7.18 -10.01
C LEU A 317 16.11 7.58 -10.16
N ASP A 318 17.00 6.62 -10.45
CA ASP A 318 18.43 6.87 -10.62
C ASP A 318 18.75 7.48 -12.00
N SER A 319 17.86 7.30 -12.98
CA SER A 319 18.04 7.81 -14.36
C SER A 319 17.48 9.22 -14.57
N HIS A 320 16.75 9.78 -13.60
CA HIS A 320 16.05 11.05 -13.76
C HIS A 320 16.32 12.00 -12.60
N LYS A 321 16.29 13.30 -12.89
CA LYS A 321 16.27 14.33 -11.86
C LYS A 321 14.85 14.50 -11.34
N VAL A 322 14.66 14.24 -10.05
CA VAL A 322 13.39 14.44 -9.35
C VAL A 322 13.43 15.68 -8.46
N VAL A 323 12.44 16.56 -8.58
CA VAL A 323 12.26 17.74 -7.72
C VAL A 323 10.82 17.77 -7.21
N LYS A 324 10.65 17.76 -5.88
CA LYS A 324 9.33 17.77 -5.22
C LYS A 324 8.37 16.68 -5.76
N GLY A 325 8.90 15.45 -5.91
CA GLY A 325 8.15 14.29 -6.40
C GLY A 325 7.83 14.31 -7.90
N LYS A 326 8.50 15.14 -8.69
CA LYS A 326 8.29 15.24 -10.14
C LYS A 326 9.60 15.07 -10.89
N VAL A 327 9.60 14.24 -11.93
CA VAL A 327 10.69 14.21 -12.92
C VAL A 327 10.77 15.57 -13.60
N VAL A 328 11.98 16.12 -13.79
CA VAL A 328 12.20 17.42 -14.45
C VAL A 328 13.26 17.37 -15.56
N ALA A 329 14.12 16.36 -15.58
CA ALA A 329 15.14 16.11 -16.59
C ALA A 329 15.57 14.64 -16.55
#